data_AF-A0AAE1L1M0-F1
#
_entry.id   AF-A0AAE1L1M0-F1
#
_cell.length_a   1.000
_cell.length_b   1.000
_cell.length_c   1.000
_cell.angle_alpha   90.00
_cell.angle_beta   90.00
_cell.angle_gamma   90.00
#
_symmetry.space_group_name_H-M   'P 1'
#
loop_
_entity.id
_entity.type
_entity.pdbx_description
1 polymer ?
#
loop_
_entity_poly.entity_id
_entity_poly.type
_entity_poly.pdbx_seq_one_letter_code
_entity_poly.pdbx_strand_id
1 'polypeptide(L)'
;MCDETNRYRQQCVPAGLELFGLPKMISWIRLTVREMYVFKKLKLEEHWYLEDVIHTPIFSKQMFRDHFRQIHSYLHSADNTYPSATDPLWILKI
;
A
#
# COMPACT_ATOMS: atom_id res chain seq x y z
N MET A 1 0.35 -2.65 11.37
CA MET A 1 0.38 -2.25 9.94
C MET A 1 -0.32 -0.91 9.65
N CYS A 2 -1.64 -0.74 9.82
CA CYS A 2 -2.31 0.53 9.49
C CYS A 2 -1.73 1.71 10.27
N ASP A 3 -1.61 1.55 11.59
CA ASP A 3 -1.05 2.58 12.48
C ASP A 3 0.43 2.84 12.20
N GLU A 4 1.20 1.79 11.92
CA GLU A 4 2.62 1.88 11.58
C GLU A 4 2.87 2.59 10.24
N THR A 5 2.06 2.28 9.22
CA THR A 5 2.08 2.97 7.92
C THR A 5 1.78 4.46 8.10
N ASN A 6 0.80 4.80 8.95
CA ASN A 6 0.47 6.19 9.26
C ASN A 6 1.57 6.90 10.05
N ARG A 7 2.18 6.22 11.02
CA ARG A 7 3.31 6.74 11.81
C ARG A 7 4.50 7.04 10.91
N TYR A 8 4.88 6.10 10.04
CA TYR A 8 5.98 6.28 9.10
C TYR A 8 5.69 7.43 8.13
N ARG A 9 4.47 7.51 7.58
CA ARG A 9 4.07 8.63 6.73
C ARG A 9 4.21 9.98 7.45
N GLN A 10 3.77 10.09 8.69
CA GLN A 10 3.91 11.33 9.47
C GLN A 10 5.37 11.75 9.70
N GLN A 11 6.32 10.81 9.68
CA GLN A 11 7.75 11.12 9.73
C GLN A 11 8.29 11.62 8.38
N CYS A 12 7.73 11.14 7.26
CA CYS A 12 8.20 11.46 5.92
C CYS A 12 7.57 12.72 5.29
N VAL A 13 6.36 13.11 5.71
CA VAL A 13 5.62 14.24 5.12
C VAL A 13 5.12 15.23 6.17
N PRO A 14 4.95 16.52 5.80
CA PRO A 14 4.47 17.55 6.72
C PRO A 14 3.11 17.21 7.34
N ALA A 15 2.90 17.68 8.57
CA ALA A 15 1.64 17.53 9.28
C ALA A 15 0.46 18.13 8.49
N GLY A 16 -0.68 17.44 8.46
CA GLY A 16 -1.93 17.91 7.84
C GLY A 16 -2.52 17.00 6.76
N LEU A 17 -1.83 15.93 6.38
CA LEU A 17 -2.37 14.95 5.44
C LEU A 17 -3.29 13.94 6.15
N GLU A 18 -4.42 13.62 5.50
CA GLU A 18 -5.38 12.62 5.97
C GLU A 18 -4.71 11.26 6.18
N LEU A 19 -4.87 10.67 7.36
CA LEU A 19 -4.38 9.33 7.68
C LEU A 19 -5.06 8.26 6.80
N PHE A 20 -4.35 7.18 6.51
CA PHE A 20 -4.95 6.02 5.87
C PHE A 20 -5.85 5.32 6.88
N GLY A 21 -7.16 5.39 6.67
CA GLY A 21 -8.13 4.63 7.45
C GLY A 21 -8.11 3.12 7.09
N LEU A 22 -8.59 2.30 8.03
CA LEU A 22 -8.70 0.85 7.83
C LEU A 22 -9.44 0.45 6.53
N PRO A 23 -10.58 1.08 6.14
CA PRO A 23 -11.24 0.74 4.88
C PRO A 23 -10.34 0.95 3.65
N LYS A 24 -9.54 2.02 3.66
CA LYS A 24 -8.62 2.35 2.56
C LYS A 24 -7.50 1.29 2.48
N MET A 25 -6.95 0.87 3.62
CA MET A 25 -5.97 -0.22 3.68
C MET A 25 -6.55 -1.55 3.19
N ILE A 26 -7.79 -1.88 3.56
CA ILE A 26 -8.47 -3.10 3.07
C ILE A 26 -8.65 -3.06 1.55
N SER A 27 -9.07 -1.93 0.99
CA SER A 27 -9.18 -1.77 -0.47
C SER A 27 -7.82 -1.92 -1.16
N TRP A 28 -6.76 -1.39 -0.57
CA TRP A 28 -5.38 -1.59 -1.07
C TRP A 28 -4.99 -3.07 -1.06
N ILE A 29 -5.21 -3.81 0.04
CA ILE A 29 -4.92 -5.26 0.11
C ILE A 29 -5.70 -6.01 -0.96
N ARG A 30 -7.01 -5.75 -1.10
CA ARG A 30 -7.88 -6.43 -2.07
C ARG A 30 -7.39 -6.22 -3.50
N LEU A 31 -7.01 -4.98 -3.84
CA LEU A 31 -6.41 -4.65 -5.13
C LEU A 31 -5.09 -5.41 -5.31
N THR A 32 -4.16 -5.31 -4.36
CA THR A 32 -2.86 -6.00 -4.45
C THR A 32 -3.02 -7.51 -4.65
N VAL A 33 -3.89 -8.16 -3.89
CA VAL A 33 -4.14 -9.61 -4.01
C VAL A 33 -4.74 -9.94 -5.37
N ARG A 34 -5.78 -9.23 -5.78
CA ARG A 34 -6.45 -9.49 -7.06
C ARG A 34 -5.49 -9.31 -8.23
N GLU A 35 -4.76 -8.22 -8.25
CA GLU A 35 -3.89 -7.84 -9.35
C GLU A 35 -2.66 -8.75 -9.47
N MET A 36 -2.02 -9.10 -8.34
CA MET A 36 -0.84 -9.96 -8.35
C MET A 36 -1.18 -11.44 -8.50
N TYR A 37 -2.23 -11.94 -7.83
CA TYR A 37 -2.52 -13.38 -7.81
C TYR A 37 -3.52 -13.81 -8.90
N VAL A 38 -4.55 -13.00 -9.19
CA VAL A 38 -5.58 -13.39 -10.18
C VAL A 38 -5.10 -13.07 -11.59
N PHE A 39 -4.58 -11.86 -11.81
CA PHE A 39 -4.16 -11.41 -13.12
C PHE A 39 -2.68 -11.69 -13.43
N LYS A 40 -1.92 -12.23 -12.47
CA LYS A 40 -0.50 -12.63 -12.60
C LYS A 40 0.43 -11.52 -13.12
N LYS A 41 0.00 -10.26 -13.00
CA LYS A 41 0.77 -9.09 -13.38
C LYS A 41 1.68 -8.73 -12.21
N LEU A 42 2.96 -8.98 -12.39
CA LEU A 42 3.98 -8.84 -11.35
C LEU A 42 4.40 -7.38 -11.16
N LYS A 43 4.24 -6.54 -12.18
CA LYS A 43 4.61 -5.12 -12.10
C LYS A 43 3.38 -4.27 -11.92
N LEU A 44 3.45 -3.37 -10.95
CA LEU A 44 2.38 -2.42 -10.66
C LEU A 44 2.02 -1.56 -11.88
N GLU A 45 2.99 -1.27 -12.75
CA GLU A 45 2.87 -0.49 -13.98
C GLU A 45 1.93 -1.11 -15.02
N GLU A 46 1.88 -2.44 -15.08
CA GLU A 46 1.05 -3.21 -16.03
C GLU A 46 -0.46 -3.07 -15.73
N HIS A 47 -0.80 -2.53 -14.56
CA HIS A 47 -2.17 -2.36 -14.07
C HIS A 47 -2.79 -1.00 -14.38
N TRP A 48 -1.96 -0.01 -14.73
CA TRP A 48 -2.41 1.38 -14.95
C TRP A 48 -2.68 1.72 -16.41
N TYR A 49 -2.53 0.76 -17.32
CA TYR A 49 -2.82 0.96 -18.74
C TYR A 49 -4.33 1.19 -18.96
N LEU A 50 -4.64 2.22 -19.77
CA LEU A 50 -5.98 2.66 -20.14
C LEU A 50 -6.58 1.83 -21.30
N GLU A 51 -5.93 0.74 -21.72
CA GLU A 51 -6.44 -0.07 -22.83
C GLU A 51 -7.68 -0.85 -22.40
N ASP A 52 -8.85 -0.34 -22.80
CA ASP A 52 -10.16 -0.92 -22.48
C ASP A 52 -10.35 -2.37 -22.98
N VAL A 53 -9.52 -2.86 -23.90
CA VAL A 53 -9.69 -4.16 -24.57
C VAL A 53 -9.43 -5.36 -23.65
N ILE A 54 -8.68 -5.16 -22.55
CA ILE A 54 -8.31 -6.22 -21.59
C ILE A 54 -8.77 -5.86 -20.15
N HIS A 55 -9.28 -4.65 -19.94
CA HIS A 55 -9.30 -4.04 -18.61
C HIS A 55 -10.70 -3.98 -17.98
N THR A 56 -10.78 -4.51 -16.76
CA THR A 56 -11.81 -4.07 -15.83
C THR A 56 -11.31 -2.74 -15.21
N PRO A 57 -12.06 -1.62 -15.25
CA PRO A 57 -11.64 -0.36 -14.63
C PRO A 57 -11.84 -0.44 -13.10
N ILE A 58 -11.13 -1.35 -12.45
CA ILE A 58 -11.31 -1.65 -11.02
C ILE A 58 -10.61 -0.61 -10.17
N PHE A 59 -9.42 -0.17 -10.59
CA PHE A 59 -8.68 0.84 -9.86
C PHE A 59 -9.51 2.11 -9.70
N SER A 60 -10.06 2.68 -10.77
CA SER A 60 -10.92 3.86 -10.66
C SER A 60 -12.19 3.63 -9.81
N LYS A 61 -12.68 2.39 -9.71
CA LYS A 61 -13.86 2.03 -8.88
C LYS A 61 -13.53 1.73 -7.41
N GLN A 62 -12.31 1.30 -7.09
CA GLN A 62 -11.91 0.87 -5.74
C GLN A 62 -10.95 1.84 -5.05
N MET A 63 -9.99 2.40 -5.79
CA MET A 63 -9.01 3.36 -5.28
C MET A 63 -8.27 4.08 -6.42
N PHE A 64 -8.26 5.41 -6.37
CA PHE A 64 -7.42 6.21 -7.28
C PHE A 64 -5.96 5.78 -7.27
N ARG A 65 -5.32 5.85 -8.44
CA ARG A 65 -3.92 5.47 -8.64
C ARG A 65 -2.97 6.08 -7.62
N ASP A 66 -3.10 7.38 -7.41
CA ASP A 66 -2.18 8.11 -6.54
C ASP A 66 -2.33 7.70 -5.09
N HIS A 67 -3.56 7.39 -4.65
CA HIS A 67 -3.78 6.85 -3.31
C HIS A 67 -3.15 5.47 -3.13
N PHE A 68 -3.28 4.59 -4.13
CA PHE A 68 -2.63 3.28 -4.07
C PHE A 68 -1.12 3.44 -3.98
N ARG A 69 -0.52 4.30 -4.82
CA ARG A 69 0.92 4.56 -4.82
C ARG A 69 1.38 5.14 -3.49
N GLN A 70 0.64 6.09 -2.92
CA GLN A 70 0.95 6.66 -1.62
C GLN A 70 0.96 5.60 -0.52
N ILE A 71 -0.09 4.76 -0.42
CA ILE A 71 -0.12 3.69 0.57
C ILE A 71 1.06 2.73 0.37
N HIS A 72 1.31 2.34 -0.87
CA HIS A 72 2.42 1.44 -1.21
C HIS A 72 3.80 2.03 -0.84
N SER A 73 4.00 3.33 -1.03
CA SER A 73 5.26 4.02 -0.70
C SER A 73 5.52 4.18 0.80
N TYR A 74 4.47 4.17 1.62
CA TYR A 74 4.59 4.32 3.08
C TYR A 74 4.25 3.04 3.84
N LEU A 75 4.04 1.92 3.15
CA LEU A 75 3.63 0.67 3.75
C LEU A 75 4.66 0.23 4.78
N HIS A 76 4.20 0.11 6.03
CA HIS A 76 5.08 -0.19 7.14
C HIS A 76 4.42 -1.18 8.10
N SER A 77 5.15 -2.23 8.47
CA SER A 77 4.61 -3.37 9.23
C SER A 77 4.99 -3.36 10.70
N ALA A 78 6.16 -2.82 11.04
CA ALA A 78 6.74 -2.85 12.38
C ALA A 78 7.11 -1.46 12.88
N ASP A 79 7.18 -1.27 14.19
CA ASP A 79 7.59 0.00 14.78
C ASP A 79 9.10 0.23 14.62
N ASN A 80 9.48 1.18 13.77
CA ASN A 80 10.88 1.55 13.53
C ASN A 80 11.53 2.36 14.66
N THR A 81 10.80 2.74 15.70
CA THR A 81 11.39 3.50 16.81
C THR A 81 12.32 2.66 17.68
N TYR A 82 12.15 1.32 17.68
CA TYR A 82 12.97 0.39 18.45
C TYR A 82 13.52 -0.74 17.56
N PRO A 83 14.52 -0.45 16.70
CA PRO A 83 15.14 -1.48 15.88
C PRO A 83 15.77 -2.55 16.77
N SER A 84 15.40 -3.82 16.57
CA SER A 84 16.03 -4.92 17.31
C SER A 84 17.44 -5.14 16.79
N ALA A 85 18.44 -4.91 17.63
CA ALA A 85 19.84 -5.16 17.30
C ALA A 85 20.17 -6.66 17.15
N THR A 86 19.30 -7.54 17.67
CA THR A 86 19.56 -9.00 17.76
C THR A 86 18.73 -9.83 16.80
N ASP A 87 17.74 -9.23 16.13
CA ASP A 87 16.87 -9.93 15.19
C ASP A 87 16.84 -9.19 13.85
N PRO A 88 17.52 -9.67 12.80
CA PRO A 88 17.56 -8.99 11.51
C PRO A 88 16.20 -8.94 10.78
N LEU A 89 15.18 -9.68 11.21
CA LEU A 89 13.84 -9.69 10.61
C LEU A 89 12.82 -8.86 11.40
N TRP A 90 13.28 -8.04 12.35
CA TRP A 90 12.42 -7.25 13.24
C TRP A 90 11.42 -6.35 12.50
N ILE A 91 11.79 -5.87 11.31
CA ILE A 91 10.94 -5.03 10.43
C ILE A 91 9.70 -5.76 9.87
N LEU A 92 9.67 -7.10 9.94
CA LEU A 92 8.59 -7.95 9.40
C LEU A 92 7.74 -8.59 10.50
N LYS A 93 8.03 -8.35 11.78
CA LYS A 93 7.25 -8.91 12.89
C LYS A 93 5.94 -8.13 13.04
N ILE A 94 4.83 -8.88 13.01
CA ILE A 94 3.44 -8.39 13.09
C ILE A 94 2.92 -8.57 14.51
#